data_AF-A0A0P1MZE2-F1
#
_entry.id   AF-A0A0P1MZE2-F1
#
_cell.length_a   1.000
_cell.length_b   1.000
_cell.length_c   1.000
_cell.angle_alpha   90.00
_cell.angle_beta   90.00
_cell.angle_gamma   90.00
#
_symmetry.space_group_name_H-M   'P 1'
#
loop_
_entity.id
_entity.type
_entity.pdbx_description
1 polymer ?
#
loop_
_entity_poly.entity_id
_entity_poly.type
_entity_poly.pdbx_seq_one_letter_code
_entity_poly.pdbx_strand_id
1 'polypeptide(L)'
;MVGLIGIAVIVLIVIFAIFYGYGLILKQERSQNPYSSKAKCTLCGKFFDKEELVERAIGIEKLYYFCGDCIQSLYIDYLNKKQN
;
A
#
# COMPACT_ATOMS: atom_id res chain seq x y z
N MET A 1 41.50 -9.55 -16.67
CA MET A 1 40.27 -10.03 -17.34
C MET A 1 39.35 -10.80 -16.39
N VAL A 2 39.84 -11.76 -15.61
CA VAL A 2 39.03 -12.57 -14.68
C VAL A 2 38.28 -11.75 -13.61
N GLY A 3 38.89 -10.68 -13.08
CA GLY A 3 38.24 -9.83 -12.07
C GLY A 3 37.05 -9.01 -12.60
N LEU A 4 37.11 -8.52 -13.84
CA LEU A 4 36.01 -7.79 -14.48
C LEU A 4 34.80 -8.70 -14.74
N ILE A 5 35.07 -9.96 -15.11
CA ILE A 5 34.02 -10.98 -15.31
C ILE A 5 33.31 -11.27 -13.98
N GLY A 6 34.06 -11.39 -12.88
CA GLY A 6 33.47 -11.59 -11.55
C GLY A 6 32.55 -10.45 -11.12
N ILE A 7 32.97 -9.20 -11.35
CA ILE A 7 32.16 -8.01 -11.03
C ILE A 7 30.87 -8.00 -11.87
N ALA A 8 30.95 -8.30 -13.17
CA ALA A 8 29.79 -8.33 -14.06
C ALA A 8 28.74 -9.36 -13.61
N VAL A 9 29.17 -10.54 -13.14
CA VAL A 9 28.26 -11.57 -12.62
C VAL A 9 27.56 -11.12 -11.33
N ILE A 10 28.28 -10.47 -10.42
CA ILE A 10 27.70 -9.96 -9.17
C ILE A 10 26.63 -8.90 -9.45
N VAL A 11 26.91 -7.97 -10.37
CA VAL A 11 25.96 -6.92 -10.76
C VAL A 11 24.69 -7.52 -11.36
N LEU A 12 24.81 -8.55 -12.21
CA LEU A 12 23.65 -9.23 -12.78
C LEU A 12 22.78 -9.90 -11.71
N ILE A 13 23.39 -10.54 -10.71
CA ILE A 13 22.65 -11.19 -9.61
C ILE A 13 21.88 -10.14 -8.79
N VAL A 14 22.50 -9.00 -8.49
CA VAL A 14 21.85 -7.91 -7.74
C VAL A 14 20.66 -7.34 -8.51
N ILE A 15 20.82 -7.10 -9.81
CA ILE A 15 19.72 -6.64 -10.67
C ILE A 15 18.57 -7.65 -10.66
N PHE A 16 18.87 -8.93 -10.83
CA PHE A 16 17.85 -9.99 -10.76
C PHE A 16 17.12 -10.02 -9.42
N ALA A 17 17.84 -9.93 -8.29
CA ALA A 17 17.24 -9.91 -6.96
C ALA A 17 16.30 -8.71 -6.76
N ILE A 18 16.70 -7.54 -7.27
CA ILE A 18 15.86 -6.34 -7.31
C ILE A 18 14.59 -6.63 -8.12
N PHE A 19 14.69 -7.06 -9.38
CA PHE A 19 13.52 -7.34 -10.22
C PHE A 19 12.56 -8.38 -9.61
N TYR A 20 13.08 -9.46 -9.03
CA TYR A 20 12.26 -10.46 -8.35
C TYR A 20 11.61 -9.92 -7.06
N GLY A 21 12.35 -9.12 -6.27
CA GLY A 21 11.82 -8.48 -5.06
C GLY A 21 10.72 -7.48 -5.37
N TYR A 22 10.94 -6.60 -6.36
CA TYR A 22 9.93 -5.64 -6.81
C TYR A 22 8.70 -6.34 -7.44
N GLY A 23 8.88 -7.46 -8.15
CA GLY A 23 7.78 -8.25 -8.68
C GLY A 23 6.85 -8.84 -7.61
N LEU A 24 7.40 -9.25 -6.46
CA LEU A 24 6.61 -9.71 -5.31
C LEU A 24 5.83 -8.58 -4.63
N ILE A 25 6.44 -7.39 -4.52
CA ILE A 25 5.80 -6.21 -3.92
C ILE A 25 4.64 -5.71 -4.79
N LEU A 26 4.80 -5.67 -6.12
CA LEU A 26 3.73 -5.28 -7.05
C LEU A 26 2.58 -6.30 -7.10
N LYS A 27 2.87 -7.60 -6.89
CA LYS A 27 1.84 -8.64 -6.83
C LYS A 27 0.98 -8.55 -5.56
N GLN A 28 1.52 -8.00 -4.48
CA GLN A 28 0.79 -7.82 -3.23
C GLN A 28 -0.33 -6.77 -3.33
N GLU A 29 -0.17 -5.72 -4.13
CA GLU A 29 -1.24 -4.73 -4.35
C GLU A 29 -2.40 -5.30 -5.18
N ARG A 30 -2.12 -6.22 -6.13
CA ARG A 30 -3.17 -6.88 -6.93
C ARG A 30 -3.89 -8.04 -6.25
N SER A 31 -3.37 -8.56 -5.14
CA SER A 31 -3.94 -9.71 -4.42
C SER A 31 -4.94 -9.31 -3.33
N GLN A 32 -5.59 -8.14 -3.43
CA GLN A 32 -6.90 -7.96 -2.81
C GLN A 32 -7.91 -8.77 -3.63
N ASN A 33 -8.11 -10.01 -3.18
CA ASN A 33 -9.16 -10.90 -3.68
C ASN A 33 -10.49 -10.11 -3.77
N PRO A 34 -11.09 -9.95 -4.95
CA PRO A 34 -12.33 -9.17 -5.11
C PRO A 34 -13.48 -9.74 -4.27
N TYR A 35 -13.36 -10.99 -3.81
CA TYR A 35 -14.33 -11.71 -2.99
C TYR A 35 -14.07 -11.68 -1.48
N SER A 36 -13.01 -11.02 -0.97
CA SER A 36 -12.90 -10.83 0.48
C SER A 36 -13.89 -9.79 0.95
N SER A 37 -14.83 -10.19 1.82
CA SER A 37 -15.77 -9.28 2.50
C SER A 37 -15.04 -8.22 3.33
N LYS A 38 -13.77 -8.49 3.67
CA LYS A 38 -12.92 -7.63 4.48
C LYS A 38 -12.01 -6.78 3.62
N ALA A 39 -11.91 -5.50 3.96
CA ALA A 39 -10.98 -4.54 3.40
C ALA A 39 -10.13 -3.91 4.52
N LYS A 40 -8.95 -3.40 4.16
CA LYS A 40 -8.00 -2.80 5.09
C LYS A 40 -8.23 -1.29 5.16
N CYS A 41 -8.39 -0.74 6.35
CA CYS A 41 -8.40 0.70 6.55
C CYS A 41 -7.01 1.27 6.23
N THR A 42 -6.98 2.33 5.42
CA THR A 42 -5.76 2.99 4.94
C THR A 42 -4.98 3.67 6.07
N LEU A 43 -5.69 4.18 7.09
CA LEU A 43 -5.07 4.98 8.17
C LEU A 43 -4.53 4.10 9.28
N CYS A 44 -5.36 3.22 9.84
CA CYS A 44 -4.99 2.39 11.00
C CYS A 44 -4.48 1.00 10.63
N GLY A 45 -4.62 0.60 9.36
CA GLY A 45 -4.14 -0.70 8.86
C GLY A 45 -4.93 -1.92 9.34
N LYS A 46 -6.00 -1.74 10.12
CA LYS A 46 -6.88 -2.83 10.58
C LYS A 46 -7.81 -3.30 9.46
N PHE A 47 -8.21 -4.56 9.51
CA PHE A 47 -9.18 -5.15 8.59
C PHE A 47 -10.59 -5.05 9.17
N PHE A 48 -11.53 -4.57 8.38
CA PHE A 48 -12.94 -4.45 8.72
C PHE A 48 -13.79 -5.02 7.58
N ASP A 49 -15.05 -5.30 7.82
CA ASP A 49 -15.97 -5.63 6.75
C ASP A 49 -16.23 -4.38 5.88
N LYS A 50 -16.34 -4.59 4.56
CA LYS A 50 -16.50 -3.50 3.59
C LYS A 50 -17.73 -2.62 3.87
N GLU A 51 -18.77 -3.20 4.46
CA GLU A 51 -19.99 -2.50 4.86
C GLU A 51 -19.76 -1.46 5.97
N GLU A 52 -18.74 -1.66 6.81
CA GLU A 52 -18.36 -0.74 7.89
C GLU A 52 -17.35 0.33 7.44
N LEU A 53 -16.81 0.20 6.22
CA LEU A 53 -15.76 1.07 5.69
C LEU A 53 -16.34 2.09 4.71
N VAL A 54 -15.86 3.33 4.83
CA VAL A 54 -16.15 4.38 3.85
C VAL A 54 -15.13 4.29 2.73
N GLU A 55 -15.63 4.09 1.51
CA GLU A 55 -14.83 4.12 0.30
C GLU A 55 -14.67 5.55 -0.24
N ARG A 56 -13.44 5.89 -0.68
CA ARG A 56 -13.16 7.16 -1.33
C ARG A 56 -12.18 6.97 -2.48
N ALA A 57 -12.61 7.33 -3.67
CA ALA A 57 -11.74 7.38 -4.85
C ALA A 57 -10.85 8.63 -4.78
N ILE A 58 -9.54 8.44 -4.99
CA ILE A 58 -8.57 9.53 -5.17
C ILE A 58 -7.93 9.34 -6.55
N GLY A 59 -8.35 10.16 -7.51
CA GLY A 59 -7.94 10.03 -8.91
C GLY A 59 -8.66 8.91 -9.64
N ILE A 60 -8.02 8.37 -10.68
CA ILE A 60 -8.61 7.39 -11.61
C ILE A 60 -8.38 5.94 -11.16
N GLU A 61 -7.32 5.69 -10.37
CA GLU A 61 -6.85 4.31 -10.11
C GLU A 61 -6.80 3.91 -8.63
N LYS A 62 -6.97 4.83 -7.68
CA LYS A 62 -6.82 4.51 -6.25
C LYS A 62 -8.12 4.66 -5.49
N LEU A 63 -8.54 3.56 -4.88
CA LEU A 63 -9.72 3.47 -4.03
C LEU A 63 -9.24 3.18 -2.60
N TYR A 64 -9.51 4.13 -1.71
CA TYR A 64 -9.08 4.08 -0.31
C TYR A 64 -10.27 3.75 0.58
N TYR A 65 -10.04 2.88 1.56
CA TYR A 65 -11.03 2.53 2.57
C TYR A 65 -10.67 3.14 3.91
N PHE A 66 -11.67 3.67 4.62
CA PHE A 66 -11.49 4.36 5.90
C PHE A 66 -12.47 3.85 6.96
N CYS A 67 -11.95 3.64 8.17
CA CYS A 67 -12.72 3.24 9.34
C CYS A 67 -13.41 4.44 9.99
N GLY A 68 -14.58 4.25 10.63
CA GLY A 68 -15.31 5.32 11.31
C GLY A 68 -14.47 6.08 12.34
N ASP A 69 -13.78 5.38 13.24
CA ASP A 69 -12.90 5.99 14.26
C ASP A 69 -11.82 6.87 13.62
N CYS A 70 -11.25 6.41 12.52
CA CYS A 70 -10.17 7.08 11.81
C CYS A 70 -10.66 8.38 11.17
N ILE A 71 -11.86 8.37 10.60
CA ILE A 71 -12.52 9.54 10.00
C ILE A 71 -12.85 10.56 11.10
N GLN A 72 -13.35 10.08 12.24
CA GLN A 72 -13.69 10.93 13.37
C GLN A 72 -12.44 11.62 13.93
N SER A 73 -11.33 10.89 14.11
CA SER A 73 -10.05 11.46 14.53
C SER A 73 -9.58 12.55 13.55
N LEU A 74 -9.62 12.27 12.23
CA LEU A 74 -9.25 13.25 11.21
C LEU A 74 -10.13 14.50 11.22
N TYR A 75 -11.43 14.33 11.48
CA TYR A 75 -12.36 15.45 11.57
C TYR A 75 -12.05 16.33 12.78
N ILE A 76 -11.74 15.73 13.94
CA ILE A 76 -11.31 16.46 15.14
C ILE A 76 -10.01 17.22 14.87
N ASP A 77 -9.02 16.58 14.25
CA ASP A 77 -7.75 17.21 13.90
C ASP A 77 -7.95 18.41 12.95
N TYR A 78 -8.88 18.30 12.00
CA TYR A 78 -9.24 19.39 11.09
C TYR A 78 -9.88 20.58 11.83
N LEU A 79 -10.80 20.31 12.77
CA LEU A 79 -11.43 21.35 13.57
C LEU A 79 -10.40 22.10 14.42
N ASN A 80 -9.49 21.36 15.07
CA ASN A 80 -8.41 21.94 15.88
C ASN A 80 -7.45 22.78 15.04
N LYS A 81 -7.14 22.34 13.81
CA LYS A 81 -6.30 23.10 12.88
C LYS A 81 -6.92 24.42 12.43
N LYS A 82 -8.25 24.51 12.36
CA LYS A 82 -8.95 25.74 11.95
C LYS A 82 -9.01 26.79 13.07
N GLN A 83 -8.78 26.40 14.32
CA GLN A 83 -8.82 27.29 15.48
C GLN A 83 -7.46 27.94 15.83
N ASN A 84 -6.38 27.52 15.17
CA ASN A 84 -5.05 28.15 15.22
C ASN A 84 -4.76 28.87 13.89
#